data_AF-A0A0B8QMT1-F1
#
_entry.id   AF-A0A0B8QMT1-F1
#
_cell.length_a   1.000
_cell.length_b   1.000
_cell.length_c   1.000
_cell.angle_alpha   90.00
_cell.angle_beta   90.00
_cell.angle_gamma   90.00
#
_symmetry.space_group_name_H-M   'P 1'
#
loop_
_entity.id
_entity.type
_entity.pdbx_description
1 polymer ?
#
loop_
_entity_poly.entity_id
_entity_poly.type
_entity_poly.pdbx_seq_one_letter_code
_entity_poly.pdbx_strand_id
1 'polypeptide(L)'
;MIELGTQDYRRVTLSLALGSFIVFCNLYLFQPMLPYMAEHFSVSETQINWLFAATTLALSVSLVPWAVASEAVGRKRVMLAGLLAMPVIGLGMLVSPSLISLVIMRA
;
A
#
# COMPACT_ATOMS: atom_id res chain seq x y z
N MET A 1 -0.63 26.99 12.38
CA MET A 1 0.37 26.56 11.37
C MET A 1 1.53 25.93 12.14
N ILE A 2 2.01 24.75 11.72
CA ILE A 2 3.17 24.13 12.37
C ILE A 2 4.39 24.90 11.87
N GLU A 3 5.12 25.54 12.77
CA GLU A 3 6.32 26.31 12.41
C GLU A 3 7.48 25.38 12.00
N LEU A 4 8.24 25.79 10.99
CA LEU A 4 9.43 25.07 10.55
C LEU A 4 10.49 25.12 11.66
N GLY A 5 10.84 23.95 12.21
CA GLY A 5 11.90 23.80 13.22
C GLY A 5 11.42 23.41 14.63
N THR A 6 10.11 23.43 14.91
CA THR A 6 9.56 23.01 16.21
C THR A 6 9.59 21.49 16.37
N GLN A 7 9.59 20.98 17.62
CA GLN A 7 9.55 19.52 17.87
C GLN A 7 8.37 18.83 17.17
N ASP A 8 7.23 19.50 17.06
CA ASP A 8 6.05 18.99 16.37
C ASP A 8 6.26 18.80 14.87
N TYR A 9 7.00 19.71 14.20
CA TYR A 9 7.36 19.58 12.79
C TYR A 9 8.26 18.35 12.56
N ARG A 10 9.24 18.12 13.44
CA ARG A 10 10.10 16.92 13.38
C ARG A 10 9.28 15.65 13.60
N ARG A 11 8.36 15.62 14.57
CA ARG A 11 7.50 14.45 14.83
C ARG A 11 6.57 14.15 13.65
N VAL A 12 5.99 15.16 13.03
CA VAL A 12 5.13 14.99 11.84
C VAL A 12 5.94 14.50 10.64
N THR A 13 7.10 15.11 10.38
CA THR A 13 7.99 14.69 9.29
C THR A 13 8.47 13.25 9.48
N LEU A 14 8.85 12.87 10.70
CA LEU A 14 9.29 11.51 11.02
C LEU A 14 8.14 10.50 10.89
N SER A 15 6.91 10.88 11.30
CA SER A 15 5.72 10.06 11.09
C SER A 15 5.39 9.89 9.60
N LEU A 16 5.55 10.95 8.78
CA LEU A 16 5.41 10.86 7.33
C LEU A 16 6.47 9.95 6.72
N ALA A 17 7.73 10.11 7.15
CA ALA A 17 8.84 9.30 6.66
C ALA A 17 8.62 7.81 7.00
N LEU A 18 8.22 7.50 8.23
CA LEU A 18 7.88 6.13 8.63
C LEU A 18 6.65 5.59 7.89
N GLY A 19 5.61 6.41 7.69
CA GLY A 19 4.44 6.02 6.91
C GLY A 19 4.80 5.66 5.47
N SER A 20 5.55 6.54 4.79
CA SER A 20 6.06 6.26 3.44
C SER A 20 6.96 5.04 3.41
N PHE A 21 7.84 4.88 4.39
CA PHE A 21 8.73 3.72 4.50
C PHE A 21 7.93 2.42 4.62
N ILE A 22 6.91 2.37 5.48
CA ILE A 22 6.02 1.20 5.62
C ILE A 22 5.29 0.90 4.32
N VAL A 23 4.78 1.92 3.62
CA VAL A 23 4.09 1.76 2.33
C VAL A 23 5.03 1.16 1.28
N PHE A 24 6.24 1.71 1.15
CA PHE A 24 7.24 1.19 0.21
C PHE A 24 7.69 -0.22 0.60
N CYS A 25 7.94 -0.49 1.88
CA CYS A 25 8.25 -1.84 2.34
C CYS A 25 7.13 -2.81 1.98
N ASN A 26 5.86 -2.47 2.19
CA ASN A 26 4.74 -3.33 1.86
C ASN A 26 4.64 -3.59 0.35
N LEU A 27 4.90 -2.58 -0.47
CA LEU A 27 4.87 -2.67 -1.93
C LEU A 27 5.98 -3.57 -2.49
N TYR A 28 7.19 -3.46 -1.93
CA TYR A 28 8.36 -4.23 -2.38
C TYR A 28 8.51 -5.59 -1.71
N LEU A 29 7.86 -5.84 -0.56
CA LEU A 29 7.91 -7.14 0.13
C LEU A 29 7.41 -8.29 -0.75
N PHE A 30 6.50 -8.01 -1.69
CA PHE A 30 5.99 -9.02 -2.61
C PHE A 30 6.99 -9.40 -3.69
N GLN A 31 7.84 -8.48 -4.14
CA GLN A 31 8.78 -8.70 -5.24
C GLN A 31 9.65 -9.97 -5.07
N PRO A 32 10.28 -10.22 -3.91
CA PRO A 32 11.03 -11.47 -3.67
C PRO A 32 10.13 -12.68 -3.37
N MET A 33 8.87 -12.47 -2.95
CA MET A 33 7.91 -13.55 -2.69
C MET A 33 7.19 -14.04 -3.96
N LEU A 34 7.13 -13.23 -5.02
CA LEU A 34 6.53 -13.59 -6.31
C LEU A 34 7.02 -14.95 -6.86
N PRO A 35 8.33 -15.25 -6.96
CA PRO A 35 8.80 -16.54 -7.47
C PRO A 35 8.35 -17.73 -6.61
N TYR A 36 8.34 -17.57 -5.28
CA TYR A 36 7.84 -18.60 -4.38
C TYR A 36 6.33 -18.82 -4.53
N MET A 37 5.57 -17.74 -4.71
CA MET A 37 4.13 -17.83 -5.03
C MET A 37 3.88 -18.46 -6.40
N ALA A 38 4.80 -18.32 -7.37
CA ALA A 38 4.73 -18.97 -8.68
C ALA A 38 4.80 -20.47 -8.58
N GLU A 39 5.76 -20.93 -7.81
CA GLU A 39 5.96 -22.34 -7.54
C GLU A 39 4.77 -22.91 -6.74
N HIS A 40 4.32 -22.20 -5.70
CA HIS A 40 3.23 -22.65 -4.83
C HIS A 40 1.87 -22.73 -5.53
N PHE A 41 1.52 -21.73 -6.35
CA PHE A 41 0.25 -21.71 -7.08
C PHE A 41 0.33 -22.36 -8.48
N SER A 42 1.50 -22.89 -8.88
CA SER A 42 1.72 -23.54 -10.18
C SER A 42 1.30 -22.67 -11.39
N VAL A 43 1.49 -21.35 -11.28
CA VAL A 43 1.10 -20.36 -12.30
C VAL A 43 2.33 -19.74 -12.96
N SER A 44 2.16 -19.29 -14.21
CA SER A 44 3.24 -18.67 -14.98
C SER A 44 3.78 -17.41 -14.29
N GLU A 45 5.08 -17.13 -14.41
CA GLU A 45 5.70 -15.87 -13.98
C GLU A 45 4.95 -14.64 -14.51
N THR A 46 4.38 -14.73 -15.71
CA THR A 46 3.56 -13.66 -16.30
C THR A 46 2.30 -13.38 -15.50
N GLN A 47 1.59 -14.42 -15.04
CA GLN A 47 0.36 -14.28 -14.26
C GLN A 47 0.61 -13.70 -12.86
N ILE A 48 1.78 -13.91 -12.31
CA ILE A 48 2.14 -13.36 -10.99
C ILE A 48 2.59 -11.91 -11.09
N ASN A 49 3.16 -11.53 -12.23
CA ASN A 49 3.45 -10.12 -12.49
C ASN A 49 2.16 -9.28 -12.55
N TRP A 50 0.99 -9.87 -12.87
CA TRP A 50 -0.30 -9.18 -12.75
C TRP A 50 -0.61 -8.71 -11.33
N LEU A 51 -0.11 -9.37 -10.28
CA LEU A 51 -0.28 -8.93 -8.89
C LEU A 51 0.41 -7.59 -8.63
N PHE A 52 1.61 -7.43 -9.16
CA PHE A 52 2.36 -6.17 -9.07
C PHE A 52 1.79 -5.09 -9.99
N ALA A 53 1.42 -5.46 -11.23
CA ALA A 53 0.83 -4.56 -12.20
C ALA A 53 -0.54 -4.02 -11.73
N ALA A 54 -1.39 -4.87 -11.17
CA ALA A 54 -2.70 -4.45 -10.62
C ALA A 54 -2.53 -3.45 -9.48
N THR A 55 -1.60 -3.70 -8.55
CA THR A 55 -1.28 -2.77 -7.46
C THR A 55 -0.83 -1.41 -8.01
N THR A 56 0.02 -1.42 -9.06
CA THR A 56 0.52 -0.20 -9.70
C THR A 56 -0.58 0.56 -10.44
N LEU A 57 -1.47 -0.14 -11.16
CA LEU A 57 -2.63 0.44 -11.83
C LEU A 57 -3.62 1.02 -10.82
N ALA A 58 -3.91 0.30 -9.74
CA ALA A 58 -4.78 0.79 -8.70
C ALA A 58 -4.20 2.03 -8.02
N LEU A 59 -2.89 2.05 -7.73
CA LEU A 59 -2.20 3.25 -7.22
C LEU A 59 -2.33 4.43 -8.18
N SER A 60 -2.13 4.22 -9.49
CA SER A 60 -2.20 5.30 -10.48
C SER A 60 -3.62 5.89 -10.58
N VAL A 61 -4.64 5.04 -10.55
CA VAL A 61 -6.06 5.45 -10.57
C VAL A 61 -6.46 6.10 -9.24
N SER A 62 -5.94 5.59 -8.13
CA SER A 62 -6.26 6.05 -6.77
C SER A 62 -5.56 7.35 -6.38
N LEU A 63 -4.42 7.65 -7.00
CA LEU A 63 -3.62 8.85 -6.71
C LEU A 63 -4.42 10.15 -6.89
N VAL A 64 -5.16 10.26 -7.99
CA VAL A 64 -5.95 11.46 -8.31
C VAL A 64 -7.10 11.69 -7.29
N PRO A 65 -8.02 10.73 -7.05
CA PRO A 65 -9.10 10.92 -6.09
C PRO A 65 -8.58 11.06 -4.66
N TRP A 66 -7.53 10.33 -4.26
CA TRP A 66 -6.95 10.50 -2.92
C TRP A 66 -6.23 11.83 -2.74
N ALA A 67 -5.58 12.37 -3.77
CA ALA A 67 -4.99 13.71 -3.71
C ALA A 67 -6.07 14.78 -3.43
N VAL A 68 -7.18 14.73 -4.17
CA VAL A 68 -8.32 15.64 -3.96
C VAL A 68 -8.99 15.42 -2.60
N ALA A 69 -9.21 14.16 -2.19
CA ALA A 69 -9.82 13.84 -0.89
C ALA A 69 -8.94 14.26 0.29
N SER A 70 -7.61 14.21 0.13
CA SER A 70 -6.63 14.63 1.14
C SER A 70 -6.67 16.14 1.41
N GLU A 71 -6.97 16.95 0.40
CA GLU A 71 -7.19 18.39 0.55
C GLU A 71 -8.53 18.71 1.22
N ALA A 72 -9.58 17.93 0.94
CA ALA A 72 -10.91 18.15 1.51
C ALA A 72 -11.09 17.65 2.97
N VAL A 73 -10.55 16.47 3.30
CA VAL A 73 -10.77 15.80 4.62
C VAL A 73 -9.65 16.09 5.63
N GLY A 74 -8.50 16.57 5.14
CA GLY A 74 -7.31 16.85 5.92
C GLY A 74 -6.31 15.69 5.91
N ARG A 75 -5.08 16.01 5.46
CA ARG A 75 -3.96 15.07 5.23
C ARG A 75 -3.71 14.05 6.35
N LYS A 76 -3.86 14.44 7.62
CA LYS A 76 -3.62 13.55 8.78
C LYS A 76 -4.60 12.37 8.84
N ARG A 77 -5.90 12.61 8.57
CA ARG A 77 -6.94 11.57 8.66
C ARG A 77 -6.80 10.58 7.51
N VAL A 78 -6.53 11.09 6.30
CA VAL A 78 -6.26 10.28 5.11
C VAL A 78 -5.08 9.35 5.32
N MET A 79 -3.97 9.88 5.84
CA MET A 79 -2.76 9.08 6.07
C MET A 79 -2.96 8.02 7.15
N LEU A 80 -3.64 8.33 8.25
CA LEU A 80 -3.97 7.36 9.30
C LEU A 80 -4.93 6.28 8.81
N ALA A 81 -5.95 6.65 8.04
CA ALA A 81 -6.90 5.71 7.46
C ALA A 81 -6.19 4.74 6.50
N GLY A 82 -5.31 5.23 5.62
CA GLY A 82 -4.52 4.39 4.72
C GLY A 82 -3.58 3.45 5.48
N LEU A 83 -2.89 3.96 6.50
CA LEU A 83 -1.95 3.16 7.30
C LEU A 83 -2.66 2.07 8.13
N LEU A 84 -3.88 2.33 8.60
CA LEU A 84 -4.71 1.32 9.28
C LEU A 84 -5.36 0.34 8.30
N ALA A 85 -5.75 0.79 7.10
CA ALA A 85 -6.33 -0.07 6.09
C ALA A 85 -5.33 -1.12 5.59
N MET A 86 -4.05 -0.76 5.43
CA MET A 86 -2.99 -1.69 4.98
C MET A 86 -2.92 -3.02 5.75
N PRO A 87 -2.76 -3.04 7.10
CA PRO A 87 -2.72 -4.28 7.86
C PRO A 87 -4.07 -5.01 7.89
N VAL A 88 -5.20 -4.28 7.84
CA VAL A 88 -6.54 -4.90 7.78
C VAL A 88 -6.72 -5.67 6.47
N ILE A 89 -6.34 -5.07 5.35
CA ILE A 89 -6.35 -5.72 4.03
C ILE A 89 -5.37 -6.89 4.04
N GLY A 90 -4.15 -6.70 4.58
CA GLY A 90 -3.14 -7.76 4.70
C GLY A 90 -3.62 -8.98 5.52
N LEU A 91 -4.37 -8.77 6.60
CA LEU A 91 -4.98 -9.85 7.37
C LEU A 91 -6.08 -10.57 6.58
N GLY A 92 -6.88 -9.82 5.81
CA GLY A 92 -7.88 -10.40 4.92
C GLY A 92 -7.28 -11.29 3.82
N MET A 93 -6.09 -10.93 3.34
CA MET A 93 -5.37 -11.71 2.33
C MET A 93 -4.89 -13.07 2.85
N LEU A 94 -4.67 -13.22 4.16
CA LEU A 94 -4.26 -14.48 4.77
C LEU A 94 -5.32 -15.59 4.60
N VAL A 95 -6.59 -15.20 4.42
CA VAL A 95 -7.73 -16.11 4.31
C VAL A 95 -8.06 -16.43 2.84
N SER A 96 -7.43 -15.75 1.87
CA SER A 96 -7.77 -15.85 0.45
C SER A 96 -7.03 -17.02 -0.23
N PRO A 97 -7.74 -18.05 -0.74
CA PRO A 97 -7.13 -19.25 -1.34
C PRO A 97 -6.84 -19.13 -2.86
N SER A 98 -7.17 -18.00 -3.52
CA SER A 98 -6.96 -17.83 -4.96
C SER A 98 -6.08 -16.62 -5.29
N LEU A 99 -5.24 -16.77 -6.32
CA LEU A 99 -4.35 -15.71 -6.80
C LEU A 99 -5.13 -14.47 -7.24
N ILE A 100 -6.29 -14.65 -7.89
CA ILE A 100 -7.13 -13.55 -8.41
C ILE A 100 -7.77 -12.76 -7.27
N SER A 101 -8.27 -13.43 -6.22
CA SER A 101 -8.80 -12.72 -5.05
C SER A 101 -7.71 -11.97 -4.29
N LEU A 102 -6.48 -12.49 -4.32
CA LEU A 102 -5.28 -11.83 -3.77
C LEU A 102 -4.89 -10.58 -4.59
N VAL A 103 -5.02 -10.64 -5.92
CA VAL A 103 -4.86 -9.50 -6.84
C VAL A 103 -5.92 -8.44 -6.60
N ILE A 104 -7.19 -8.83 -6.48
CA ILE A 104 -8.31 -7.90 -6.25
C ILE A 104 -8.20 -7.24 -4.88
N MET A 105 -7.75 -7.96 -3.84
CA MET A 105 -7.54 -7.36 -2.52
C MET A 105 -6.37 -6.37 -2.48
N ARG A 106 -5.46 -6.43 -3.45
CA ARG A 106 -4.29 -5.53 -3.55
C ARG A 106 -4.51 -4.29 -4.40
N ALA A 107 -5.45 -4.38 -5.34
CA ALA A 107 -5.90 -3.25 -6.14
C ALA A 107 -6.82 -2.36 -5.29
#